data_AF-A0A8C7MY86-F1
#
_entry.id   AF-A0A8C7MY86-F1
#
_cell.length_a   1.000
_cell.length_b   1.000
_cell.length_c   1.000
_cell.angle_alpha   90.00
_cell.angle_beta   90.00
_cell.angle_gamma   90.00
#
_symmetry.space_group_name_H-M   'P 1'
#
loop_
_entity.id
_entity.type
_entity.pdbx_description
1 polymer ?
#
loop_
_entity_poly.entity_id
_entity_poly.type
_entity_poly.pdbx_seq_one_letter_code
_entity_poly.pdbx_strand_id
1 'polypeptide(L)'
;ASLHYGQQASLHYGQQASLHYGQQASLHYGQQEASLHYGQQASLHYGQQEASLHYGQQASLHYGQQEASLHYGQQASLHYGQQEASLHYGQQASLHYGQQEASLHYGQQASLHYGQQEASLHYGQQQVSLHYGQQQVSLHYGHHQVSLHYGQQVSLHYGQQVSLHYGQQQVSLHYGQQVSLHYGQQVSLHYGQQQVSLHYGQQQVSLHYGQQQVTGGQSTLWTSG
;
A
#
# COMPACT_ATOMS: atom_id res chain seq x y z
N ALA A 1 1.92 -30.37 -10.17
CA ALA A 1 0.95 -31.11 -9.35
C ALA A 1 -0.31 -30.26 -9.25
N SER A 2 -1.47 -30.80 -9.62
CA SER A 2 -2.74 -30.06 -9.54
C SER A 2 -3.72 -30.83 -8.65
N LEU A 3 -4.41 -30.10 -7.78
CA LEU A 3 -5.43 -30.65 -6.88
C LEU A 3 -6.71 -29.84 -7.09
N HIS A 4 -7.76 -30.50 -7.56
CA HIS A 4 -8.99 -29.80 -7.93
C HIS A 4 -9.95 -29.57 -6.75
N TYR A 5 -10.02 -30.51 -5.79
CA TYR A 5 -10.94 -30.39 -4.66
C TYR A 5 -10.43 -31.13 -3.42
N GLY A 6 -10.56 -30.52 -2.25
CA GLY A 6 -10.36 -31.18 -0.95
C GLY A 6 -10.78 -30.27 0.21
N GLN A 7 -11.39 -30.81 1.25
CA GLN A 7 -11.74 -30.00 2.44
C GLN A 7 -10.47 -29.43 3.09
N GLN A 8 -9.43 -30.26 3.17
CA GLN A 8 -8.06 -29.89 3.50
C GLN A 8 -7.16 -30.35 2.36
N ALA A 9 -6.47 -29.42 1.71
CA ALA A 9 -5.58 -29.72 0.60
C ALA A 9 -4.23 -29.07 0.85
N SER A 10 -3.19 -29.91 0.90
CA SER A 10 -1.81 -29.47 1.13
C SER A 10 -0.91 -29.99 0.02
N LEU A 11 -0.16 -29.09 -0.62
CA LEU A 11 0.87 -29.42 -1.59
C LEU A 11 2.21 -28.92 -1.07
N HIS A 12 3.15 -29.84 -0.84
CA HIS A 12 4.45 -29.48 -0.26
C HIS A 12 5.48 -29.03 -1.31
N TYR A 13 5.49 -29.64 -2.50
CA TYR A 13 6.45 -29.31 -3.56
C TYR A 13 5.86 -29.55 -4.95
N GLY A 14 6.09 -28.61 -5.87
CA GLY A 14 5.82 -28.77 -7.29
C GLY A 14 6.64 -27.80 -8.14
N GLN A 15 6.92 -28.18 -9.39
CA GLN A 15 7.47 -27.21 -10.35
C GLN A 15 6.40 -26.16 -10.71
N GLN A 16 5.21 -26.65 -11.04
CA GLN A 16 3.96 -25.90 -11.08
C GLN A 16 2.99 -26.57 -10.12
N ALA A 17 2.45 -25.81 -9.17
CA ALA A 17 1.52 -26.31 -8.17
C ALA A 17 0.25 -25.46 -8.20
N SER A 18 -0.89 -26.10 -8.46
CA SER A 18 -2.19 -25.41 -8.50
C SER A 18 -3.21 -26.13 -7.64
N LEU A 19 -3.94 -25.34 -6.85
CA LEU A 19 -5.03 -25.82 -6.00
C LEU A 19 -6.28 -25.01 -6.30
N HIS A 20 -7.31 -25.68 -6.83
CA HIS A 20 -8.50 -24.98 -7.31
C HIS A 20 -9.52 -24.71 -6.19
N TYR A 21 -9.77 -25.68 -5.30
CA TYR A 21 -10.71 -25.53 -4.20
C TYR A 21 -10.31 -26.28 -2.93
N GLY A 22 -10.35 -25.60 -1.79
CA GLY A 22 -10.42 -26.24 -0.48
C GLY A 22 -10.75 -25.29 0.67
N GLN A 23 -11.41 -25.76 1.73
CA GLN A 23 -11.68 -24.89 2.88
C GLN A 23 -10.38 -24.42 3.53
N GLN A 24 -9.44 -25.36 3.73
CA GLN A 24 -8.08 -25.09 4.18
C GLN A 24 -7.11 -25.56 3.09
N ALA A 25 -6.43 -24.61 2.47
CA ALA A 25 -5.54 -24.85 1.35
C ALA A 25 -4.16 -24.27 1.64
N SER A 26 -3.14 -25.13 1.60
CA SER A 26 -1.75 -24.72 1.85
C SER A 26 -0.84 -25.20 0.73
N LEU A 27 -0.03 -24.29 0.18
CA LEU A 27 1.00 -24.61 -0.80
C LEU A 27 2.35 -24.12 -0.27
N HIS A 28 3.27 -25.05 -0.01
CA HIS A 28 4.54 -24.70 0.61
C HIS A 28 5.62 -24.25 -0.40
N TYR A 29 5.70 -24.89 -1.57
CA TYR A 29 6.74 -24.56 -2.55
C TYR A 29 6.34 -24.81 -4.01
N GLY A 30 6.41 -23.75 -4.83
CA GLY A 30 6.36 -23.79 -6.29
C GLY A 30 7.64 -23.22 -6.93
N GLN A 31 8.32 -23.95 -7.82
CA GLN A 31 9.51 -23.42 -8.51
C GLN A 31 9.18 -22.40 -9.60
N GLN A 32 8.09 -22.54 -10.33
CA GLN A 32 7.72 -21.59 -11.38
C GLN A 32 6.44 -20.89 -10.97
N GLU A 33 5.39 -21.66 -10.76
CA GLU A 33 4.07 -21.15 -10.45
C GLU A 33 3.48 -21.86 -9.24
N ALA A 34 2.95 -21.07 -8.31
CA ALA A 34 2.11 -21.53 -7.23
C ALA A 34 0.80 -20.74 -7.27
N SER A 35 -0.31 -21.41 -7.58
CA SER A 35 -1.62 -20.77 -7.69
C SER A 35 -2.67 -21.43 -6.80
N LEU A 36 -3.44 -20.61 -6.09
CA LEU A 36 -4.57 -21.05 -5.26
C LEU A 36 -5.81 -20.24 -5.63
N HIS A 37 -6.82 -20.89 -6.20
CA HIS A 37 -8.01 -20.18 -6.68
C HIS A 37 -9.04 -19.89 -5.59
N TYR A 38 -9.38 -20.88 -4.76
CA TYR A 38 -10.38 -20.69 -3.71
C TYR A 38 -10.01 -21.45 -2.42
N GLY A 39 -10.00 -20.72 -1.31
CA GLY A 39 -10.14 -21.34 0.00
C GLY A 39 -10.50 -20.38 1.12
N GLN A 40 -11.22 -20.85 2.14
CA GLN A 40 -11.59 -19.98 3.26
C GLN A 40 -10.34 -19.52 4.02
N GLN A 41 -9.42 -20.45 4.26
CA GLN A 41 -8.08 -20.21 4.80
C GLN A 41 -7.06 -20.70 3.77
N ALA A 42 -6.34 -19.76 3.17
CA ALA A 42 -5.42 -20.02 2.08
C ALA A 42 -4.03 -19.46 2.42
N SER A 43 -3.02 -20.33 2.37
CA SER A 43 -1.63 -19.95 2.64
C SER A 43 -0.69 -20.44 1.54
N LEU A 44 0.10 -19.53 0.99
CA LEU A 44 1.16 -19.84 0.03
C LEU A 44 2.50 -19.37 0.61
N HIS A 45 3.42 -20.30 0.85
CA HIS A 45 4.69 -19.96 1.52
C HIS A 45 5.77 -19.49 0.53
N TYR A 46 5.95 -20.16 -0.62
CA TYR A 46 7.02 -19.83 -1.56
C TYR A 46 6.64 -20.08 -3.02
N GLY A 47 6.74 -19.05 -3.85
CA GLY A 47 6.78 -19.12 -5.31
C GLY A 47 8.03 -18.46 -5.87
N GLN A 48 8.79 -19.17 -6.71
CA GLN A 48 10.06 -18.64 -7.24
C GLN A 48 9.89 -17.69 -8.44
N GLN A 49 8.80 -17.77 -9.21
CA GLN A 49 8.52 -16.74 -10.22
C GLN A 49 7.20 -16.08 -9.89
N GLU A 50 6.12 -16.87 -9.86
CA GLU A 50 4.78 -16.36 -9.58
C GLU A 50 4.14 -17.10 -8.39
N ALA A 51 3.58 -16.31 -7.48
CA ALA A 51 2.69 -16.79 -6.43
C ALA A 51 1.37 -16.02 -6.50
N SER A 52 0.27 -16.70 -6.76
CA SER A 52 -1.05 -16.09 -6.90
C SER A 52 -2.10 -16.74 -6.01
N LEU A 53 -2.92 -15.91 -5.37
CA LEU A 53 -4.05 -16.33 -4.55
C LEU A 53 -5.30 -15.52 -4.97
N HIS A 54 -6.28 -16.18 -5.57
CA HIS A 54 -7.45 -15.45 -6.10
C HIS A 54 -8.50 -15.14 -5.04
N TYR A 55 -8.90 -16.10 -4.22
CA TYR A 55 -9.95 -15.90 -3.22
C TYR A 55 -9.65 -16.61 -1.91
N GLY A 56 -9.69 -15.85 -0.81
CA GLY A 56 -9.91 -16.43 0.50
C GLY A 56 -10.34 -15.45 1.59
N GLN A 57 -11.10 -15.90 2.58
CA GLN A 57 -11.47 -15.01 3.69
C GLN A 57 -10.22 -14.59 4.47
N GLN A 58 -9.34 -15.55 4.75
CA GLN A 58 -8.01 -15.35 5.32
C GLN A 58 -6.98 -15.85 4.33
N ALA A 59 -6.25 -14.91 3.73
CA ALA A 59 -5.30 -15.19 2.66
C ALA A 59 -3.92 -14.66 3.04
N SER A 60 -2.92 -15.54 3.01
CA SER A 60 -1.53 -15.20 3.31
C SER A 60 -0.59 -15.70 2.22
N LEU A 61 0.26 -14.79 1.74
CA LEU A 61 1.34 -15.10 0.81
C LEU A 61 2.65 -14.63 1.43
N HIS A 62 3.57 -15.56 1.71
CA HIS A 62 4.80 -15.24 2.44
C HIS A 62 5.94 -14.80 1.52
N TYR A 63 6.16 -15.47 0.39
CA TYR A 63 7.26 -15.14 -0.52
C TYR A 63 6.91 -15.40 -1.99
N GLY A 64 7.00 -14.35 -2.80
CA GLY A 64 7.13 -14.42 -4.26
C GLY A 64 8.44 -13.77 -4.69
N GLN A 65 9.25 -14.45 -5.51
CA GLN A 65 10.47 -13.82 -6.00
C GLN A 65 10.14 -12.73 -7.01
N GLN A 66 9.52 -13.03 -8.16
CA GLN A 66 9.20 -11.99 -9.13
C GLN A 66 7.87 -11.32 -8.76
N GLU A 67 6.80 -12.11 -8.74
CA GLU A 67 5.45 -11.61 -8.59
C GLU A 67 4.72 -12.33 -7.44
N ALA A 68 4.11 -11.54 -6.57
CA ALA A 68 3.19 -12.01 -5.56
C ALA A 68 1.86 -11.26 -5.70
N SER A 69 0.78 -11.98 -5.99
CA SER A 69 -0.54 -11.40 -6.20
C SER A 69 -1.61 -12.02 -5.31
N LEU A 70 -2.46 -11.17 -4.74
CA LEU A 70 -3.62 -11.58 -3.96
C LEU A 70 -4.85 -10.79 -4.46
N HIS A 71 -5.81 -11.48 -5.06
CA HIS A 71 -6.95 -10.79 -5.68
C HIS A 71 -8.04 -10.39 -4.68
N TYR A 72 -8.48 -11.34 -3.84
CA TYR A 72 -9.55 -11.11 -2.88
C TYR A 72 -9.30 -11.78 -1.54
N GLY A 73 -9.33 -11.00 -0.47
CA GLY A 73 -9.60 -11.55 0.85
C GLY A 73 -10.04 -10.56 1.91
N GLN A 74 -10.86 -10.99 2.87
CA GLN A 74 -11.27 -10.09 3.95
C GLN A 74 -10.07 -9.68 4.80
N GLN A 75 -9.21 -10.65 5.13
CA GLN A 75 -7.92 -10.46 5.77
C GLN A 75 -6.84 -10.98 4.84
N ALA A 76 -6.09 -10.07 4.24
CA ALA A 76 -5.11 -10.36 3.22
C ALA A 76 -3.73 -9.85 3.66
N SER A 77 -2.75 -10.74 3.69
CA SER A 77 -1.37 -10.40 4.05
C SER A 77 -0.39 -10.92 3.01
N LEU A 78 0.45 -10.02 2.51
CA LEU A 78 1.57 -10.33 1.61
C LEU A 78 2.87 -9.90 2.29
N HIS A 79 3.76 -10.85 2.58
CA HIS A 79 4.97 -10.55 3.36
C HIS A 79 6.16 -10.12 2.49
N TYR A 80 6.43 -10.81 1.38
CA TYR A 80 7.57 -10.48 0.52
C TYR A 80 7.29 -10.71 -0.97
N GLY A 81 7.47 -9.65 -1.76
CA GLY A 81 7.66 -9.68 -3.22
C GLY A 81 9.01 -9.04 -3.57
N GLN A 82 9.87 -9.68 -4.37
CA GLN A 82 11.13 -9.03 -4.74
C GLN A 82 10.87 -7.94 -5.79
N GLN A 83 10.16 -8.23 -6.88
CA GLN A 83 9.85 -7.21 -7.89
C GLN A 83 8.49 -6.58 -7.59
N GLU A 84 7.42 -7.37 -7.67
CA GLU A 84 6.06 -6.87 -7.59
C GLU A 84 5.26 -7.59 -6.49
N ALA A 85 4.58 -6.79 -5.67
CA ALA A 85 3.60 -7.26 -4.71
C ALA A 85 2.28 -6.52 -4.92
N SER A 86 1.22 -7.24 -5.27
CA SER A 86 -0.09 -6.66 -5.57
C SER A 86 -1.20 -7.27 -4.73
N LEU A 87 -2.08 -6.41 -4.20
CA LEU A 87 -3.29 -6.78 -3.49
C LEU A 87 -4.48 -6.01 -4.06
N HIS A 88 -5.40 -6.71 -4.73
CA HIS A 88 -6.53 -6.04 -5.38
C HIS A 88 -7.65 -5.67 -4.42
N TYR A 89 -8.09 -6.58 -3.56
CA TYR A 89 -9.18 -6.32 -2.63
C TYR A 89 -8.92 -6.97 -1.27
N GLY A 90 -8.94 -6.16 -0.22
CA GLY A 90 -9.19 -6.69 1.11
C GLY A 90 -9.65 -5.68 2.13
N GLN A 91 -10.55 -6.09 3.03
CA GLN A 91 -11.04 -5.18 4.08
C GLN A 91 -9.88 -4.78 5.01
N GLN A 92 -9.08 -5.76 5.43
CA GLN A 92 -7.83 -5.57 6.15
C GLN A 92 -6.69 -6.13 5.30
N ALA A 93 -5.89 -5.22 4.76
CA ALA A 93 -4.84 -5.54 3.81
C ALA A 93 -3.48 -5.06 4.34
N SER A 94 -2.51 -5.97 4.37
CA SER A 94 -1.15 -5.69 4.81
C SER A 94 -0.14 -6.17 3.78
N LEU A 95 0.79 -5.30 3.39
CA LEU A 95 1.92 -5.62 2.52
C LEU A 95 3.21 -5.22 3.24
N HIS A 96 4.05 -6.20 3.58
CA HIS A 96 5.24 -5.92 4.39
C HIS A 96 6.45 -5.47 3.54
N TYR A 97 6.73 -6.14 2.43
CA TYR A 97 7.93 -5.85 1.64
C TYR A 97 7.70 -6.06 0.13
N GLY A 98 7.89 -4.99 -0.65
CA GLY A 98 8.13 -5.01 -2.09
C GLY A 98 9.45 -4.29 -2.39
N GLN A 99 10.40 -4.85 -3.14
CA GLN A 99 11.58 -4.02 -3.49
C GLN A 99 11.22 -2.98 -4.54
N GLN A 100 10.61 -3.37 -5.64
CA GLN A 100 10.34 -2.44 -6.74
C GLN A 100 8.96 -1.83 -6.55
N GLU A 101 7.90 -2.64 -6.62
CA GLU A 101 6.54 -2.16 -6.62
C GLU A 101 5.67 -2.84 -5.57
N ALA A 102 4.94 -2.03 -4.81
CA ALA A 102 3.89 -2.47 -3.90
C ALA A 102 2.58 -1.76 -4.26
N SER A 103 1.57 -2.50 -4.68
CA SER A 103 0.28 -1.95 -5.08
C SER A 103 -0.88 -2.52 -4.26
N LEU A 104 -1.76 -1.62 -3.81
CA LEU A 104 -3.02 -1.98 -3.15
C LEU A 104 -4.18 -1.25 -3.83
N HIS A 105 -5.07 -1.98 -4.48
CA HIS A 105 -6.15 -1.35 -5.24
C HIS A 105 -7.34 -0.96 -4.34
N TYR A 106 -7.80 -1.85 -3.46
CA TYR A 106 -8.91 -1.56 -2.56
C TYR A 106 -8.67 -2.13 -1.16
N GLY A 107 -8.77 -1.29 -0.13
CA GLY A 107 -8.98 -1.76 1.22
C GLY A 107 -9.64 -0.76 2.16
N GLN A 108 -10.29 -1.28 3.21
CA GLN A 108 -10.86 -0.41 4.25
C GLN A 108 -9.75 0.04 5.20
N GLN A 109 -8.91 -0.90 5.63
CA GLN A 109 -7.71 -0.69 6.42
C GLN A 109 -6.52 -1.26 5.65
N ALA A 110 -5.58 -0.40 5.30
CA ALA A 110 -4.42 -0.75 4.49
C ALA A 110 -3.13 -0.34 5.20
N SER A 111 -2.17 -1.27 5.24
CA SER A 111 -0.82 -0.99 5.70
C SER A 111 0.20 -1.48 4.67
N LEU A 112 1.09 -0.58 4.21
CA LEU A 112 2.30 -1.00 3.48
C LEU A 112 3.53 -0.59 4.30
N HIS A 113 4.37 -1.56 4.66
CA HIS A 113 5.50 -1.30 5.55
C HIS A 113 6.74 -0.83 4.78
N TYR A 114 7.08 -1.49 3.67
CA TYR A 114 8.31 -1.22 2.93
C TYR A 114 8.12 -1.41 1.41
N GLY A 115 8.28 -0.31 0.67
CA GLY A 115 8.46 -0.28 -0.78
C GLY A 115 9.73 0.51 -1.10
N GLN A 116 10.72 -0.04 -1.83
CA GLN A 116 11.90 0.80 -2.14
C GLN A 116 11.58 1.79 -3.25
N GLN A 117 11.03 1.35 -4.38
CA GLN A 117 10.83 2.26 -5.49
C GLN A 117 9.45 2.89 -5.45
N GLU A 118 8.40 2.08 -5.58
CA GLU A 118 7.04 2.59 -5.73
C GLU A 118 6.05 1.91 -4.78
N ALA A 119 5.25 2.75 -4.11
CA ALA A 119 4.11 2.31 -3.33
C ALA A 119 2.85 3.02 -3.85
N SER A 120 1.89 2.26 -4.36
CA SER A 120 0.63 2.78 -4.85
C SER A 120 -0.55 2.24 -4.06
N LEU A 121 -1.47 3.14 -3.72
CA LEU A 121 -2.75 2.77 -3.14
C LEU A 121 -3.87 3.52 -3.85
N HIS A 122 -4.79 2.77 -4.48
CA HIS A 122 -5.86 3.39 -5.25
C HIS A 122 -7.04 3.80 -4.36
N TYR A 123 -7.51 2.91 -3.48
CA TYR A 123 -8.66 3.20 -2.63
C TYR A 123 -8.54 2.65 -1.20
N GLY A 124 -8.52 3.57 -0.24
CA GLY A 124 -8.47 3.36 1.21
C GLY A 124 -9.63 4.07 1.89
N GLN A 125 -10.54 3.35 2.56
CA GLN A 125 -11.70 4.01 3.20
C GLN A 125 -11.38 4.58 4.57
N GLN A 126 -10.80 3.80 5.48
CA GLN A 126 -10.69 4.22 6.88
C GLN A 126 -9.28 4.64 7.24
N GLN A 127 -8.32 3.74 7.08
CA GLN A 127 -6.95 3.96 7.54
C GLN A 127 -5.96 3.46 6.51
N VAL A 128 -5.05 4.35 6.12
CA VAL A 128 -3.90 4.05 5.30
C VAL A 128 -2.65 4.40 6.09
N SER A 129 -1.79 3.42 6.32
CA SER A 129 -0.49 3.62 6.96
C SER A 129 0.63 3.15 6.05
N LEU A 130 1.57 4.04 5.74
CA LEU A 130 2.74 3.76 4.92
C LEU A 130 3.99 4.14 5.69
N HIS A 131 4.82 3.15 6.02
CA HIS A 131 5.95 3.39 6.89
C HIS A 131 7.22 3.80 6.12
N TYR A 132 7.48 3.16 4.98
CA TYR A 132 8.69 3.44 4.21
C TYR A 132 8.48 3.24 2.71
N GLY A 133 8.41 4.35 1.96
CA GLY A 133 8.54 4.38 0.51
C GLY A 133 9.81 5.16 0.15
N GLN A 134 10.87 4.54 -0.39
CA GLN A 134 12.10 5.33 -0.60
C GLN A 134 11.96 6.36 -1.72
N GLN A 135 11.26 6.07 -2.82
CA GLN A 135 11.20 6.99 -3.96
C GLN A 135 9.82 7.61 -4.16
N GLN A 136 8.81 6.84 -4.56
CA GLN A 136 7.49 7.35 -4.92
C GLN A 136 6.36 6.71 -4.14
N VAL A 137 5.48 7.56 -3.62
CA VAL A 137 4.25 7.16 -2.95
C VAL A 137 3.07 7.85 -3.61
N SER A 138 2.13 7.07 -4.15
CA SER A 138 0.92 7.55 -4.79
C SER A 138 -0.33 7.03 -4.09
N LEU A 139 -1.17 7.93 -3.59
CA LEU A 139 -2.47 7.61 -3.02
C LEU A 139 -3.57 8.34 -3.80
N HIS A 140 -4.50 7.59 -4.39
CA HIS A 140 -5.60 8.22 -5.12
C HIS A 140 -6.77 8.60 -4.20
N TYR A 141 -7.19 7.71 -3.31
CA TYR A 141 -8.29 7.98 -2.39
C TYR A 141 -8.03 7.41 -0.99
N GLY A 142 -7.79 8.27 -0.01
CA GLY A 142 -7.77 7.93 1.42
C GLY A 142 -8.86 8.70 2.16
N HIS A 143 -10.01 8.09 2.41
CA HIS A 143 -11.19 8.88 2.82
C HIS A 143 -11.06 9.51 4.21
N HIS A 144 -10.52 8.79 5.20
CA HIS A 144 -10.44 9.27 6.59
C HIS A 144 -9.03 9.61 7.08
N GLN A 145 -8.14 8.62 7.25
CA GLN A 145 -6.80 8.82 7.81
C GLN A 145 -5.70 8.27 6.93
N VAL A 146 -4.71 9.13 6.63
CA VAL A 146 -3.50 8.80 5.89
C VAL A 146 -2.30 9.19 6.74
N SER A 147 -1.47 8.22 7.10
CA SER A 147 -0.20 8.44 7.79
C SER A 147 0.94 7.90 6.95
N LEU A 148 1.86 8.78 6.53
CA LEU A 148 3.10 8.37 5.88
C LEU A 148 4.30 8.79 6.74
N HIS A 149 5.19 7.85 7.04
CA HIS A 149 6.36 8.15 7.85
C HIS A 149 7.56 8.60 6.99
N TYR A 150 7.82 7.95 5.84
CA TYR A 150 8.90 8.31 4.94
C TYR A 150 8.49 8.20 3.46
N GLY A 151 8.82 9.24 2.68
CA GLY A 151 8.64 9.34 1.23
C GLY A 151 9.55 10.41 0.61
N GLN A 152 10.16 10.16 -0.56
CA GLN A 152 10.86 11.23 -1.29
C GLN A 152 9.87 12.08 -2.10
N GLN A 153 9.03 11.42 -2.90
CA GLN A 153 7.97 12.04 -3.70
C GLN A 153 6.62 11.45 -3.28
N VAL A 154 5.73 12.31 -2.80
CA VAL A 154 4.41 11.92 -2.30
C VAL A 154 3.34 12.64 -3.12
N SER A 155 2.44 11.87 -3.73
CA SER A 155 1.27 12.37 -4.43
C SER A 155 0.01 11.81 -3.80
N LEU A 156 -0.83 12.70 -3.26
CA LEU A 156 -2.08 12.38 -2.60
C LEU A 156 -3.22 13.12 -3.31
N HIS A 157 -4.18 12.40 -3.88
CA HIS A 157 -5.30 13.06 -4.56
C HIS A 157 -6.43 13.42 -3.59
N TYR A 158 -6.79 12.53 -2.66
CA TYR A 158 -7.81 12.81 -1.64
C TYR A 158 -7.40 12.25 -0.27
N GLY A 159 -7.44 13.09 0.77
CA GLY A 159 -7.15 12.73 2.16
C GLY A 159 -7.84 13.63 3.17
N GLN A 160 -8.75 13.13 4.02
CA GLN A 160 -9.37 13.99 5.03
C GLN A 160 -8.37 14.42 6.11
N GLN A 161 -7.71 13.46 6.77
CA GLN A 161 -6.63 13.70 7.73
C GLN A 161 -5.34 13.11 7.21
N VAL A 162 -4.37 13.97 6.90
CA VAL A 162 -3.08 13.59 6.34
C VAL A 162 -1.96 13.97 7.31
N SER A 163 -1.17 12.98 7.72
CA SER A 163 0.03 13.17 8.52
C SER A 163 1.25 12.65 7.76
N LEU A 164 2.21 13.52 7.47
CA LEU A 164 3.46 13.18 6.80
C LEU A 164 4.64 13.55 7.69
N HIS A 165 5.49 12.59 8.04
CA HIS A 165 6.63 12.85 8.91
C HIS A 165 7.90 13.27 8.12
N TYR A 166 8.32 12.47 7.13
CA TYR A 166 9.44 12.79 6.25
C TYR A 166 9.05 12.76 4.77
N GLY A 167 8.78 13.92 4.17
CA GLY A 167 8.68 14.14 2.73
C GLY A 167 9.94 14.83 2.20
N GLN A 168 10.93 14.11 1.69
CA GLN A 168 12.24 14.72 1.47
C GLN A 168 12.30 15.69 0.27
N GLN A 169 11.55 15.47 -0.81
CA GLN A 169 11.67 16.29 -2.03
C GLN A 169 10.36 16.99 -2.39
N GLN A 170 9.31 16.23 -2.70
CA GLN A 170 8.05 16.76 -3.22
C GLN A 170 6.85 16.14 -2.53
N VAL A 171 5.92 16.99 -2.10
CA VAL A 171 4.61 16.59 -1.58
C VAL A 171 3.54 17.35 -2.37
N SER A 172 2.68 16.62 -3.06
CA SER A 172 1.51 17.15 -3.76
C SER A 172 0.24 16.59 -3.13
N LEU A 173 -0.65 17.47 -2.67
CA LEU A 173 -1.97 17.11 -2.18
C LEU A 173 -3.04 17.86 -2.97
N HIS A 174 -3.92 17.13 -3.65
CA HIS A 174 -5.00 17.77 -4.40
C HIS A 174 -6.18 18.17 -3.50
N TYR A 175 -6.62 17.29 -2.61
CA TYR A 175 -7.67 17.59 -1.63
C TYR A 175 -7.32 17.07 -0.24
N GLY A 176 -7.35 17.97 0.76
CA GLY A 176 -7.42 17.55 2.14
C GLY A 176 -8.01 18.57 3.12
N GLN A 177 -8.48 18.07 4.26
CA GLN A 177 -9.12 18.92 5.27
C GLN A 177 -8.12 19.31 6.37
N GLN A 178 -7.40 18.33 6.93
CA GLN A 178 -6.40 18.52 7.96
C GLN A 178 -5.08 17.91 7.52
N VAL A 179 -4.05 18.74 7.38
CA VAL A 179 -2.73 18.34 6.88
C VAL A 179 -1.66 18.73 7.88
N SER A 180 -0.88 17.75 8.32
CA SER A 180 0.30 17.97 9.18
C SER A 180 1.52 17.40 8.49
N LEU A 181 2.48 18.26 8.12
CA LEU A 181 3.75 17.85 7.53
C LEU A 181 4.90 18.26 8.47
N HIS A 182 5.72 17.30 8.87
CA HIS A 182 6.85 17.58 9.75
C HIS A 182 8.09 18.02 8.95
N TYR A 183 8.44 17.32 7.87
CA TYR A 183 9.50 17.71 6.92
C TYR A 183 9.02 17.70 5.47
N GLY A 184 9.32 18.79 4.73
CA GLY A 184 9.00 18.96 3.32
C GLY A 184 9.94 19.97 2.64
N GLN A 185 10.51 19.67 1.46
CA GLN A 185 11.24 20.68 0.67
C GLN A 185 10.29 21.49 -0.21
N GLN A 186 9.53 20.83 -1.08
CA GLN A 186 8.52 21.43 -1.95
C GLN A 186 7.14 20.86 -1.64
N VAL A 187 6.20 21.72 -1.25
CA VAL A 187 4.83 21.31 -0.90
C VAL A 187 3.84 22.07 -1.80
N SER A 188 2.94 21.34 -2.46
CA SER A 188 1.85 21.89 -3.25
C SER A 188 0.51 21.37 -2.71
N LEU A 189 -0.37 22.29 -2.32
CA LEU A 189 -1.70 21.99 -1.80
C LEU A 189 -2.75 22.70 -2.67
N HIS A 190 -3.60 21.94 -3.35
CA HIS A 190 -4.59 22.53 -4.25
C HIS A 190 -5.89 22.92 -3.53
N TYR A 191 -6.49 22.01 -2.75
CA TYR A 191 -7.66 22.28 -1.90
C TYR A 191 -7.39 21.89 -0.45
N GLY A 192 -7.22 22.88 0.42
CA GLY A 192 -7.04 22.73 1.88
C GLY A 192 -8.17 23.41 2.66
N GLN A 193 -9.09 22.67 3.27
CA GLN A 193 -10.32 23.30 3.80
C GLN A 193 -10.30 23.76 5.27
N GLN A 194 -9.37 23.30 6.12
CA GLN A 194 -9.43 23.62 7.56
C GLN A 194 -8.08 23.96 8.23
N GLN A 195 -7.08 23.07 8.15
CA GLN A 195 -5.81 23.25 8.87
C GLN A 195 -4.63 22.69 8.08
N VAL A 196 -3.58 23.51 7.94
CA VAL A 196 -2.29 23.09 7.38
C VAL A 196 -1.19 23.48 8.37
N SER A 197 -0.48 22.49 8.89
CA SER A 197 0.66 22.70 9.80
C SER A 197 1.95 22.17 9.18
N LEU A 198 2.97 23.02 9.09
CA LEU A 198 4.29 22.69 8.56
C LEU A 198 5.36 23.00 9.60
N HIS A 199 6.11 21.99 10.05
CA HIS A 199 7.13 22.23 11.09
C HIS A 199 8.50 22.62 10.49
N TYR A 200 9.01 21.86 9.51
CA TYR A 200 10.25 22.17 8.80
C TYR A 200 10.04 22.15 7.28
N GLY A 201 9.77 23.32 6.72
CA GLY A 201 9.76 23.59 5.29
C GLY A 201 11.00 24.36 4.88
N GLN A 202 11.80 23.87 3.92
CA GLN A 202 13.07 24.51 3.58
C GLN A 202 13.09 25.33 2.29
N GLN A 203 12.11 25.18 1.39
CA GLN A 203 12.20 25.83 0.06
C GLN A 203 10.90 26.49 -0.43
N GLN A 204 9.81 25.73 -0.64
CA GLN A 204 8.61 26.28 -1.29
C GLN A 204 7.32 25.63 -0.80
N VAL A 205 6.32 26.46 -0.49
CA VAL A 205 4.95 26.00 -0.21
C VAL A 205 3.95 26.81 -1.03
N SER A 206 3.22 26.11 -1.89
CA SER A 206 2.16 26.68 -2.73
C SER A 206 0.79 26.20 -2.24
N LEU A 207 -0.13 27.14 -2.02
CA LEU A 207 -1.52 26.85 -1.67
C LEU A 207 -2.46 27.60 -2.63
N HIS A 208 -3.29 26.87 -3.38
CA HIS A 208 -4.20 27.48 -4.35
C HIS A 208 -5.55 27.84 -3.70
N TYR A 209 -6.31 26.87 -3.22
CA TYR A 209 -7.58 27.12 -2.54
C TYR A 209 -7.51 26.63 -1.10
N GLY A 210 -7.68 27.54 -0.15
CA GLY A 210 -7.90 27.12 1.22
C GLY A 210 -8.65 28.11 2.09
N GLN A 211 -9.38 27.56 3.05
CA GLN A 211 -10.05 28.34 4.10
C GLN A 211 -9.37 28.00 5.42
N GLN A 212 -8.75 29.02 6.03
CA GLN A 212 -8.23 29.07 7.41
C GLN A 212 -6.88 28.40 7.75
N GLN A 213 -6.32 28.94 8.84
CA GLN A 213 -5.12 28.64 9.64
C GLN A 213 -4.04 27.76 8.98
N VAL A 214 -3.04 28.47 8.47
CA VAL A 214 -1.76 27.93 8.05
C VAL A 214 -0.71 28.28 9.10
N THR A 215 0.00 27.29 9.63
CA THR A 215 1.11 27.50 10.57
C THR A 215 2.39 26.91 9.99
N GLY A 216 3.49 27.67 10.03
CA GLY A 216 4.78 27.29 9.44
C GLY A 216 5.95 27.56 10.39
N GLY A 217 6.92 26.65 10.45
CA GLY A 217 8.21 26.86 11.11
C GLY A 217 9.20 27.69 10.28
N GLN A 218 10.36 28.00 10.87
CA GLN A 218 11.35 28.94 10.34
C GLN A 218 11.79 28.62 8.88
N SER A 219 11.86 29.67 8.04
CA SER A 219 12.29 29.66 6.63
C SER A 219 11.30 29.11 5.57
N THR A 220 9.99 29.27 5.77
CA THR A 220 8.98 28.88 4.76
C THR A 220 8.59 30.06 3.86
N LEU A 221 8.77 29.92 2.53
CA LEU A 221 8.22 30.84 1.52
C LEU A 221 6.82 30.38 1.09
N TRP A 222 5.83 31.24 1.30
CA TRP A 222 4.42 30.99 0.96
C TRP A 222 4.03 31.69 -0.33
N THR A 223 3.40 30.97 -1.26
CA THR A 223 2.76 31.54 -2.44
C THR A 223 1.28 31.14 -2.45
N SER A 224 0.40 32.14 -2.56
CA SER A 224 -1.05 31.96 -2.72
C SER A 224 -1.46 32.36 -4.13
N GLY A 225 -2.27 31.53 -4.81
CA GLY A 225 -2.79 31.78 -6.16
C GLY A 225 -4.30 31.70 -6.22
#